data_AF-A0AAD9CMA5-F1
#
_entry.id   AF-A0AAD9CMA5-F1
#
_cell.length_a   1.000
_cell.length_b   1.000
_cell.length_c   1.000
_cell.angle_alpha   90.00
_cell.angle_beta   90.00
_cell.angle_gamma   90.00
#
_symmetry.space_group_name_H-M   'P 1'
#
loop_
_entity.id
_entity.type
_entity.pdbx_description
1 polymer ?
#
loop_
_entity_poly.entity_id
_entity_poly.type
_entity_poly.pdbx_seq_one_letter_code
_entity_poly.pdbx_strand_id
1 'polypeptide(L)' 'LSVADINDNPPVFEEQSYSAYMTENNKPGSTLCSVTARDPDWRQNGTVIYSLLPGEVNGAPVSSYLSVNGDTGVIHA' A
#
# COMPACT_ATOMS: atom_id res chain seq x y z
N LEU A 1 33.92 4.30 14.84
CA LEU A 1 33.27 5.28 13.94
C LEU A 1 31.96 4.64 13.48
N SER A 2 30.81 5.23 13.78
CA SER A 2 29.52 4.81 13.21
C SER A 2 29.12 5.86 12.20
N VAL A 3 28.82 5.44 10.97
CA VAL A 3 28.23 6.33 9.97
C VAL A 3 26.73 6.43 10.28
N ALA A 4 26.19 7.65 10.26
CA ALA A 4 24.76 7.88 10.41
C ALA A 4 24.07 7.68 9.06
N ASP A 5 22.95 6.98 9.08
CA ASP A 5 22.10 6.76 7.92
C ASP A 5 21.31 8.04 7.57
N ILE A 6 21.14 8.31 6.28
CA ILE A 6 20.29 9.38 5.76
C ILE A 6 19.21 8.75 4.88
N ASN A 7 18.04 9.38 4.79
CA ASN A 7 16.98 8.92 3.90
C ASN A 7 17.33 9.32 2.47
N ASP A 8 17.96 8.42 1.71
CA ASP A 8 18.40 8.64 0.34
C ASP A 8 17.91 7.60 -0.66
N ASN A 9 17.19 6.56 -0.21
CA ASN A 9 16.54 5.60 -1.07
C ASN A 9 15.01 5.74 -0.95
N PRO A 10 14.26 5.84 -2.07
CA PRO A 10 12.81 5.84 -2.01
C PRO A 10 12.26 4.41 -1.86
N PRO A 11 11.06 4.24 -1.25
CA PRO A 11 10.37 2.96 -1.25
C PRO A 11 10.06 2.47 -2.68
N VAL A 12 10.29 1.18 -2.94
CA VAL A 12 10.04 0.55 -4.24
C VAL A 12 9.10 -0.64 -4.08
N PHE A 13 7.99 -0.67 -4.85
CA PHE A 13 7.08 -1.82 -4.89
C PHE A 13 7.75 -3.06 -5.49
N GLU A 14 7.43 -4.25 -4.96
CA GLU A 14 7.96 -5.51 -5.48
C GLU A 14 7.49 -5.81 -6.92
N GLU A 15 6.23 -5.47 -7.21
CA GLU A 15 5.63 -5.60 -8.55
C GLU A 15 5.24 -4.25 -9.13
N GLN A 16 5.36 -4.12 -10.46
CA GLN A 16 4.92 -2.92 -11.18
C GLN A 16 3.39 -2.81 -11.28
N SER A 17 2.69 -3.93 -11.16
CA SER A 17 1.23 -4.00 -11.22
C SER A 17 0.71 -5.15 -10.37
N TYR A 18 -0.30 -4.89 -9.55
CA TYR A 18 -0.98 -5.89 -8.74
C TYR A 18 -2.37 -6.16 -9.29
N SER A 19 -2.68 -7.42 -9.55
CA SER A 19 -4.01 -7.87 -9.96
C SER A 19 -4.60 -8.74 -8.87
N ALA A 20 -5.85 -8.47 -8.51
CA ALA A 20 -6.58 -9.24 -7.49
C ALA A 20 -8.01 -9.50 -7.97
N TYR A 21 -8.59 -10.58 -7.46
CA TYR A 21 -9.96 -10.99 -7.75
C TYR A 21 -10.73 -11.12 -6.46
N MET A 22 -12.00 -10.71 -6.49
CA MET A 22 -12.90 -10.85 -5.35
C MET A 22 -14.27 -11.27 -5.83
N THR A 23 -14.90 -12.14 -5.04
CA THR A 23 -16.27 -12.57 -5.28
C THR A 23 -17.23 -11.44 -4.99
N GLU A 24 -18.22 -11.27 -5.86
CA GLU A 24 -19.36 -10.42 -5.59
C GLU A 24 -20.05 -10.83 -4.27
N ASN A 25 -20.67 -9.85 -3.59
CA ASN A 25 -21.29 -10.04 -2.27
C ASN A 25 -20.32 -10.49 -1.17
N ASN A 26 -19.04 -10.14 -1.27
CA ASN A 26 -18.11 -10.27 -0.15
C ASN A 26 -18.59 -9.46 1.07
N LYS A 27 -18.12 -9.83 2.26
CA LYS A 27 -18.38 -9.03 3.45
C LYS A 27 -17.58 -7.72 3.35
N PRO A 28 -18.16 -6.57 3.70
CA PRO A 28 -17.40 -5.33 3.78
C PRO A 28 -16.20 -5.45 4.72
N GLY A 29 -15.05 -4.92 4.31
CA GLY A 29 -13.78 -5.03 5.00
C GLY A 29 -13.06 -6.37 4.78
N SER A 30 -13.46 -7.16 3.78
CA SER A 30 -12.75 -8.39 3.44
C SER A 30 -11.38 -8.06 2.85
N THR A 31 -10.36 -8.84 3.19
CA THR A 31 -9.03 -8.69 2.60
C THR A 31 -9.07 -9.07 1.12
N LEU A 32 -8.71 -8.11 0.25
CA LEU A 32 -8.64 -8.29 -1.20
C LEU A 32 -7.26 -8.83 -1.60
N CYS A 33 -6.21 -8.09 -1.24
CA CYS A 33 -4.82 -8.44 -1.52
C CYS A 33 -3.90 -7.63 -0.58
N SER A 34 -2.59 -7.82 -0.73
CA SER A 34 -1.58 -7.01 -0.07
C SER A 34 -0.55 -6.57 -1.11
N VAL A 35 -0.13 -5.31 -1.01
CA VAL A 35 1.00 -4.76 -1.76
C VAL A 35 2.21 -4.64 -0.85
N THR A 36 3.39 -4.85 -1.40
CA THR A 36 4.65 -4.73 -0.65
C THR A 36 5.58 -3.78 -1.37
N ALA A 37 6.12 -2.82 -0.63
CA ALA A 37 7.21 -1.96 -1.03
C ALA A 37 8.35 -2.05 0.00
N ARG A 38 9.58 -1.89 -0.48
CA ARG A 38 10.79 -1.98 0.33
C ARG A 38 11.62 -0.73 0.16
N ASP A 39 12.19 -0.30 1.28
CA ASP A 39 13.13 0.80 1.36
C ASP A 39 14.38 0.26 2.10
N PRO A 40 15.57 0.32 1.50
CA PRO A 40 16.79 -0.24 2.09
C PRO A 40 17.37 0.61 3.23
N ASP A 41 16.83 1.80 3.50
CA ASP A 41 17.35 2.71 4.52
C ASP A 41 17.14 2.19 5.94
N TRP A 42 17.93 2.70 6.89
CA TRP A 42 17.97 2.14 8.24
C TRP A 42 16.76 2.59 9.08
N ARG A 43 16.04 1.62 9.68
CA ARG A 43 14.93 1.84 10.66
C ARG A 43 13.84 2.76 10.12
N GLN A 44 13.85 4.01 10.56
CA GLN A 44 12.76 4.97 10.38
C GLN A 44 12.84 5.61 9.01
N ASN A 45 14.05 5.69 8.43
CA ASN A 45 14.25 6.11 7.05
C ASN A 45 13.67 5.06 6.09
N GLY A 46 13.84 3.77 6.38
CA GLY A 46 13.25 2.67 5.61
C GLY A 46 11.80 2.30 5.98
N THR A 47 11.09 3.14 6.75
CA THR A 47 9.69 2.87 7.12
C THR A 47 8.76 3.27 5.97
N VAL A 48 8.01 2.30 5.46
CA VAL A 48 7.07 2.49 4.35
C VAL A 48 5.65 2.69 4.88
N ILE A 49 4.97 3.74 4.38
CA ILE A 49 3.56 4.01 4.67
C ILE A 49 2.77 4.03 3.36
N TYR A 50 1.66 3.30 3.33
CA TYR A 50 0.80 3.13 2.16
C TYR A 50 -0.40 4.08 2.19
N SER A 51 -0.78 4.60 1.03
CA SER A 51 -2.04 5.34 0.86
C SER A 51 -2.60 5.12 -0.53
N LEU A 52 -3.92 5.26 -0.68
CA LEU A 52 -4.58 5.24 -1.99
C LEU A 52 -4.56 6.66 -2.57
N LEU A 53 -4.08 6.77 -3.80
CA LEU A 53 -4.20 8.03 -4.54
C LEU A 53 -5.68 8.35 -4.83
N PRO A 54 -6.05 9.64 -4.87
CA PRO A 54 -7.39 10.03 -5.30
C PRO A 54 -7.69 9.48 -6.69
N GLY A 55 -8.86 8.88 -6.84
CA GLY A 55 -9.35 8.35 -8.10
C GLY A 55 -10.85 8.13 -8.00
N GLU A 56 -11.51 7.96 -9.14
CA GLU A 56 -12.95 7.76 -9.22
C GLU A 56 -13.30 6.51 -10.02
N VAL A 57 -14.29 5.77 -9.53
CA VAL A 57 -14.89 4.61 -10.18
C VAL A 57 -16.40 4.81 -10.16
N ASN A 58 -17.03 4.84 -11.34
CA ASN A 58 -18.47 5.09 -11.51
C ASN A 58 -18.96 6.39 -10.82
N GLY A 59 -18.13 7.44 -10.83
CA GLY A 59 -18.46 8.75 -10.24
C GLY A 59 -18.40 8.80 -8.71
N ALA A 60 -17.88 7.76 -8.06
CA ALA A 60 -17.58 7.75 -6.63
C ALA A 60 -16.08 7.59 -6.41
N PRO A 61 -15.51 8.16 -5.33
CA PRO A 61 -14.09 8.03 -5.07
C PRO A 61 -13.71 6.57 -4.79
N VAL A 62 -12.50 6.16 -5.16
CA VAL A 62 -11.97 4.81 -4.92
C VAL A 62 -12.06 4.42 -3.44
N SER A 63 -11.88 5.39 -2.54
CA SER A 63 -11.98 5.20 -1.09
C SER A 63 -13.37 4.80 -0.59
N SER A 64 -14.43 4.94 -1.42
CA SER A 64 -15.77 4.41 -1.12
C SER A 64 -15.86 2.89 -1.27
N TYR A 65 -14.92 2.29 -2.01
CA TYR A 65 -14.94 0.85 -2.33
C TYR A 65 -13.75 0.10 -1.73
N LEU A 66 -12.60 0.75 -1.61
CA LEU A 66 -11.36 0.15 -1.13
C LEU A 66 -10.73 0.98 -0.04
N SER A 67 -10.07 0.31 0.88
CA SER A 67 -9.18 0.93 1.87
C SER A 67 -7.85 0.19 1.90
N VAL A 68 -6.78 0.91 2.23
CA VAL A 68 -5.46 0.30 2.46
C VAL A 68 -5.06 0.53 3.91
N ASN A 69 -4.53 -0.50 4.55
CA ASN A 69 -3.88 -0.35 5.83
C ASN A 69 -2.50 0.29 5.61
N GLY A 70 -2.29 1.48 6.17
CA GLY A 70 -1.09 2.29 5.92
C GLY A 70 0.21 1.68 6.41
N ASP A 71 0.19 0.77 7.38
CA ASP A 71 1.40 0.16 7.95
C ASP A 71 1.75 -1.17 7.27
N THR A 72 0.75 -1.86 6.70
CA THR A 72 0.91 -3.25 6.21
C THR A 72 0.70 -3.40 4.70
N GLY A 73 0.16 -2.40 4.02
CA GLY A 73 -0.15 -2.49 2.59
C GLY A 73 -1.30 -3.45 2.27
N VAL A 74 -2.03 -3.96 3.28
CA VAL A 74 -3.21 -4.81 3.06
C VAL A 74 -4.37 -3.96 2.56
N ILE A 75 -4.95 -4.36 1.42
CA ILE A 75 -6.10 -3.71 0.81
C ILE A 75 -7.36 -4.47 1.22
N HIS A 76 -8.36 -3.74 1.71
CA HIS A 76 -9.68 -4.27 2.07
C HIS A 76 -10.76 -3.65 1.19
N ALA A 77 -11.83 -4.41 0.98
CA ALA A 77 -13.01 -4.02 0.20
C ALA A 77 -14.30 -4.32 0.97
#